data_AF-A0A7Y3MCW1-F1
#
_entry.id   AF-A0A7Y3MCW1-F1
#
_cell.length_a   1.000
_cell.length_b   1.000
_cell.length_c   1.000
_cell.angle_alpha   90.00
_cell.angle_beta   90.00
_cell.angle_gamma   90.00
#
_symmetry.space_group_name_H-M   'P 1'
#
loop_
_entity.id
_entity.type
_entity.pdbx_description
1 polymer ?
#
loop_
_entity_poly.entity_id
_entity_poly.type
_entity_poly.pdbx_seq_one_letter_code
_entity_poly.pdbx_strand_id
1 'polypeptide(L)'
;ALRKHATELPSAAARPASFDLPLREAREQFEREYLVYQLRKAGGSVGKLSESVGMERTHLYRKLRSLGIDPKEVGREGESR
;
A
#
# COMPACT_ATOMS: atom_id res chain seq x y z
N ALA A 1 21.94 -40.81 -18.39
CA ALA A 1 22.32 -39.85 -17.34
C ALA A 1 21.28 -38.74 -17.27
N LEU A 2 20.31 -38.85 -16.37
CA LEU A 2 19.21 -37.89 -16.20
C LEU A 2 19.73 -36.73 -15.34
N ARG A 3 20.12 -35.61 -15.96
CA ARG A 3 20.48 -34.37 -15.25
C ARG A 3 19.20 -33.77 -14.67
N LYS A 4 18.99 -34.00 -13.38
CA LYS A 4 17.97 -33.33 -12.57
C LYS A 4 18.29 -31.83 -12.58
N HIS A 5 17.48 -31.04 -13.28
CA HIS A 5 17.40 -29.61 -13.02
C HIS A 5 16.76 -29.46 -11.63
N ALA A 6 17.59 -29.36 -10.60
CA ALA A 6 17.15 -28.87 -9.31
C ALA A 6 16.82 -27.39 -9.52
N THR A 7 15.54 -27.09 -9.70
CA THR A 7 15.02 -25.74 -9.65
C THR A 7 15.32 -25.21 -8.27
N GLU A 8 16.34 -24.36 -8.15
CA GLU A 8 16.60 -23.60 -6.93
C GLU A 8 15.36 -22.72 -6.68
N LEU A 9 14.54 -23.13 -5.71
CA LEU A 9 13.46 -22.30 -5.22
C LEU A 9 14.07 -20.98 -4.75
N PRO A 10 13.51 -19.82 -5.15
CA PRO A 10 14.07 -18.54 -4.77
C PRO A 10 14.18 -18.51 -3.24
N SER A 11 15.39 -18.18 -2.78
CA SER A 11 15.75 -17.96 -1.38
C SER A 11 14.56 -17.34 -0.65
N ALA A 12 14.16 -17.95 0.46
CA ALA A 12 13.06 -17.50 1.30
C ALA A 12 13.30 -16.04 1.69
N ALA A 13 12.87 -15.11 0.85
CA ALA A 13 12.68 -13.72 1.21
C ALA A 13 11.81 -13.81 2.47
N ALA A 14 12.35 -13.29 3.58
CA ALA A 14 11.67 -13.34 4.86
C ALA A 14 10.21 -13.00 4.64
N ARG A 15 9.32 -13.93 4.99
CA ARG A 15 7.88 -13.72 4.83
C ARG A 15 7.56 -12.37 5.47
N PRO A 16 6.83 -11.47 4.77
CA PRO A 16 6.54 -10.17 5.34
C PRO A 16 5.82 -10.38 6.67
N ALA A 17 6.15 -9.57 7.68
CA ALA A 17 5.55 -9.69 9.01
C ALA A 17 4.01 -9.62 9.01
N SER A 18 3.41 -9.06 7.95
CA SER A 18 1.96 -9.06 7.74
C SER A 18 1.35 -10.45 7.58
N PHE A 19 2.13 -11.49 7.24
CA PHE A 19 1.65 -12.87 7.13
C PHE A 19 1.41 -13.52 8.50
N ASP A 20 1.95 -12.93 9.57
CA ASP A 20 1.71 -13.36 10.94
C ASP A 20 0.49 -12.64 11.56
N LEU A 21 -0.09 -11.67 10.85
CA LEU A 21 -1.30 -10.95 11.27
C LEU A 21 -2.57 -11.66 10.78
N PRO A 22 -3.71 -11.46 11.47
CA PRO A 22 -5.02 -11.82 10.93
C PRO A 22 -5.23 -11.22 9.53
N LEU A 23 -5.85 -11.98 8.62
CA LEU A 23 -6.04 -11.58 7.21
C LEU A 23 -6.61 -10.17 7.05
N ARG A 24 -7.52 -9.78 7.95
CA ARG A 24 -8.11 -8.44 7.98
C ARG A 24 -7.04 -7.36 8.22
N GLU A 25 -6.21 -7.53 9.24
CA GLU A 25 -5.16 -6.59 9.61
C GLU A 25 -4.07 -6.51 8.54
N ALA A 26 -3.66 -7.66 8.00
CA ALA A 26 -2.71 -7.72 6.90
C ALA A 26 -3.19 -6.93 5.68
N ARG A 27 -4.47 -7.03 5.33
CA ARG A 27 -5.09 -6.26 4.26
C ARG A 27 -5.14 -4.77 4.57
N GLU A 28 -5.54 -4.40 5.79
CA GLU A 28 -5.59 -3.00 6.23
C GLU A 28 -4.19 -2.36 6.19
N GLN A 29 -3.15 -3.08 6.60
CA GLN A 29 -1.76 -2.61 6.54
C GLN A 29 -1.30 -2.38 5.09
N PHE A 30 -1.52 -3.36 4.21
CA PHE A 30 -1.22 -3.22 2.79
C PHE A 30 -1.97 -2.03 2.16
N GLU A 31 -3.29 -1.94 2.39
CA GLU A 31 -4.10 -0.86 1.84
C GLU A 31 -3.62 0.50 2.33
N ARG A 32 -3.25 0.61 3.60
CA ARG A 32 -2.72 1.84 4.18
C ARG A 32 -1.45 2.27 3.47
N GLU A 33 -0.47 1.36 3.36
CA GLU A 33 0.81 1.64 2.71
C GLU A 33 0.63 2.00 1.23
N TYR A 34 -0.22 1.26 0.52
CA TYR A 34 -0.55 1.53 -0.87
C TYR A 34 -1.16 2.91 -1.06
N LEU A 35 -2.16 3.28 -0.26
CA LEU A 35 -2.82 4.58 -0.38
C LEU A 35 -1.91 5.74 0.01
N VAL A 36 -1.07 5.59 1.04
CA VAL A 36 -0.06 6.60 1.39
C VAL A 36 0.92 6.81 0.23
N TYR A 37 1.42 5.73 -0.36
CA TYR A 37 2.33 5.80 -1.50
C TYR A 37 1.70 6.52 -2.69
N GLN A 38 0.47 6.16 -3.06
CA GLN A 38 -0.24 6.80 -4.17
C GLN A 38 -0.59 8.25 -3.86
N LEU A 39 -0.93 8.58 -2.61
CA LEU A 39 -1.21 9.94 -2.20
C LEU A 39 0.03 10.84 -2.33
N ARG A 40 1.22 10.33 -1.95
CA ARG A 40 2.49 11.03 -2.17
C ARG A 40 2.75 11.26 -3.66
N LYS A 41 2.54 10.25 -4.50
CA LYS A 41 2.62 10.39 -5.97
C LYS A 41 1.64 11.40 -6.54
N ALA A 42 0.46 11.52 -5.95
CA ALA A 42 -0.55 12.50 -6.30
C ALA A 42 -0.23 13.93 -5.77
N GLY A 43 0.90 14.13 -5.08
CA GLY A 43 1.29 15.40 -4.48
C GLY A 43 0.33 15.83 -3.36
N GLY A 44 -0.18 14.88 -2.57
CA GLY A 44 -1.15 15.15 -1.50
C GLY A 44 -2.58 15.45 -1.99
N SER A 45 -2.83 15.47 -3.30
CA SER A 45 -4.17 15.73 -3.84
C SER A 45 -5.05 14.50 -3.79
N VAL A 46 -6.06 14.52 -2.92
CA VAL A 46 -7.08 13.46 -2.83
C VAL A 46 -7.90 13.32 -4.12
N GLY A 47 -8.09 14.41 -4.89
CA GLY A 47 -8.78 14.36 -6.18
C GLY A 47 -8.01 13.54 -7.21
N LYS A 48 -6.71 13.84 -7.38
CA LYS A 48 -5.83 13.05 -8.26
C LYS A 48 -5.71 11.60 -7.77
N LEU A 49 -5.67 11.40 -6.44
CA LEU A 49 -5.67 10.06 -5.87
C LEU A 49 -6.91 9.27 -6.28
N SER A 50 -8.12 9.83 -6.10
CA SER A 50 -9.39 9.16 -6.45
C SER A 50 -9.44 8.68 -7.90
N GLU A 51 -8.94 9.49 -8.83
CA GLU A 51 -8.82 9.11 -10.24
C GLU A 51 -7.82 7.96 -10.43
N SER A 52 -6.63 8.07 -9.81
CA SER A 52 -5.56 7.07 -9.97
C SER A 52 -5.88 5.70 -9.38
N VAL A 53 -6.63 5.66 -8.26
CA VAL A 53 -7.02 4.39 -7.61
C VAL A 53 -8.41 3.91 -8.02
N GLY A 54 -9.10 4.67 -8.87
CA GLY A 54 -10.44 4.33 -9.35
C GLY A 54 -11.50 4.28 -8.25
N MET A 55 -11.37 5.10 -7.20
CA MET A 55 -12.30 5.13 -6.08
C MET A 55 -13.05 6.46 -6.05
N GLU A 56 -14.37 6.41 -5.87
CA GLU A 56 -15.16 7.63 -5.64
C GLU A 56 -14.60 8.40 -4.43
N ARG A 57 -14.53 9.73 -4.57
CA ARG A 57 -13.80 10.60 -3.64
C ARG A 57 -14.35 10.55 -2.22
N THR A 58 -15.67 10.54 -2.03
CA THR A 58 -16.32 10.43 -0.72
C THR A 58 -16.00 9.09 -0.05
N HIS A 59 -16.03 7.99 -0.81
CA HIS A 59 -15.63 6.67 -0.34
C HIS A 59 -14.14 6.63 0.03
N LEU A 60 -13.29 7.25 -0.77
CA LEU A 60 -11.87 7.37 -0.51
C LEU A 60 -11.60 8.14 0.79
N TYR A 61 -12.29 9.26 1.06
CA TYR A 61 -12.16 9.97 2.34
C TYR A 61 -12.54 9.10 3.54
N ARG A 62 -13.61 8.31 3.43
CA ARG A 62 -14.00 7.38 4.51
C ARG A 62 -12.93 6.30 4.71
N LYS A 63 -12.39 5.77 3.62
CA LYS A 63 -11.32 4.75 3.64
C LYS A 63 -10.03 5.27 4.27
N LEU A 64 -9.60 6.47 3.89
CA LEU A 64 -8.40 7.11 4.45
C LEU A 64 -8.57 7.32 5.96
N ARG A 65 -9.74 7.80 6.40
CA ARG A 65 -10.04 7.93 7.84
C ARG A 65 -10.04 6.61 8.58
N SER A 66 -10.65 5.55 8.03
CA SER A 66 -10.66 4.24 8.68
C SER A 66 -9.27 3.61 8.80
N LEU A 67 -8.34 3.97 7.90
CA LEU A 67 -6.95 3.51 7.91
C LEU A 67 -6.00 4.47 8.67
N GLY A 68 -6.54 5.52 9.30
CA GLY A 68 -5.74 6.51 10.03
C GLY A 68 -4.78 7.31 9.15
N ILE A 69 -5.17 7.61 7.92
CA ILE A 69 -4.39 8.43 6.98
C ILE A 69 -4.98 9.84 6.97
N ASP A 70 -4.18 10.83 7.39
CA ASP A 70 -4.50 12.25 7.16
C ASP A 70 -3.87 12.71 5.84
N PRO A 71 -4.67 13.07 4.83
CA PRO A 71 -4.13 13.48 3.55
C PRO A 71 -3.26 14.75 3.61
N LYS A 72 -3.52 15.65 4.57
CA LYS A 72 -2.77 16.90 4.72
C LYS A 72 -1.36 16.64 5.21
N GLU A 73 -1.20 15.73 6.16
CA GLU A 73 0.10 15.38 6.72
C GLU A 73 0.96 14.65 5.68
N VAL A 74 0.38 13.69 4.95
CA VAL A 74 1.09 12.97 3.88
C VAL A 74 1.51 13.90 2.72
N GLY A 75 0.71 14.93 2.42
CA GLY A 75 1.04 15.93 1.41
C GLY A 75 2.27 16.76 1.79
N ARG A 76 2.35 17.24 3.04
CA ARG A 76 3.49 18.03 3.55
C ARG A 76 4.81 17.26 3.56
N GLU A 77 4.76 15.98 3.90
CA GLU A 77 5.95 15.10 3.86
C GLU A 77 6.50 14.92 2.45
N GLY A 78 5.64 14.91 1.43
CA GLY A 78 6.02 14.74 0.03
C GLY A 78 6.70 15.98 -0.57
N GLU A 79 6.41 17.17 -0.06
CA GLU A 79 7.01 18.43 -0.53
C GLU A 79 8.39 18.70 0.08
N SER A 80 8.74 18.03 1.18
CA SER A 80 9.99 18.23 1.92
C SER A 80 11.15 17.35 1.42
N ARG A 81 10.95 16.53 0.38
CA ARG A 81 11.91 15.53 -0.10
C ARG A 81 12.14 15.65 -1.60
#